data_AF-A0A3B3QRA1-F1
#
_entry.id   AF-A0A3B3QRA1-F1
#
_cell.length_a   1.000
_cell.length_b   1.000
_cell.length_c   1.000
_cell.angle_alpha   90.00
_cell.angle_beta   90.00
_cell.angle_gamma   90.00
#
_symmetry.space_group_name_H-M   'P 1'
#
loop_
_entity.id
_entity.type
_entity.pdbx_description
1 polymer ?
#
loop_
_entity_poly.entity_id
_entity_poly.type
_entity_poly.pdbx_seq_one_letter_code
_entity_poly.pdbx_strand_id
1 'polypeptide(L)'
;MNCSSKMRNSLHSQWKTLISKYSWCAGGSMFLYLRQIQTIAVPFFFSEVAHTLHRVMATAGQVIKCKAAIAWEPNKPMVIEEIEVAPPQAHEIRIKIVATGVCHTDLYHLFEGNNKEGFPAVLGHEGAGIVESVGPGVTKFKPGDKVIPLFISQCGQCKFCKSPKTNLCERSWSNERYDVMSDIDSRFTCRGKKVLQFMGTSTFSEYTVLNEIAVAKIHDSAPLDKVCLLGCGIPTGYGAAVNTAKVEPGSTCAVFGLGAVGLAAVMGCKAAGAARIIAVDVNKDKFEKAKVFGATDFVNPKEHSKPISQVLAEMTNGGVDFSLECVGNVEVMRSALESCVKGWGVSVLVGWTDMHDFSARPIQLIAGRTWKGTLFGGFKSKDGVPKLVNEYLARKLKLDEFVTHTMTLDRVNDAVELMKHGKCIRTVLNVSRQ
;
A
#
# COMPACT_ATOMS: atom_id res chain seq x y z
N MET A 1 23.81 31.42 -17.84
CA MET A 1 22.56 31.35 -18.62
C MET A 1 21.78 30.10 -18.21
N ASN A 2 20.63 30.29 -17.54
CA ASN A 2 19.85 29.21 -16.92
C ASN A 2 19.38 28.14 -17.91
N CYS A 3 19.29 26.88 -17.48
CA CYS A 3 18.79 25.75 -18.29
C CYS A 3 17.38 26.03 -18.84
N SER A 4 16.56 26.78 -18.08
CA SER A 4 15.25 27.31 -18.48
C SER A 4 15.31 28.20 -19.74
N SER A 5 16.33 29.06 -19.88
CA SER A 5 16.46 29.91 -21.08
C SER A 5 16.87 29.10 -22.31
N LYS A 6 17.70 28.05 -22.13
CA LYS A 6 18.08 27.14 -23.22
C LYS A 6 16.92 26.27 -23.71
N MET A 7 16.11 25.72 -22.80
CA MET A 7 14.90 24.96 -23.18
C MET A 7 13.85 25.83 -23.86
N ARG A 8 13.60 27.04 -23.33
CA ARG A 8 12.69 28.01 -23.93
C ARG A 8 13.12 28.35 -25.36
N ASN A 9 14.41 28.58 -25.59
CA ASN A 9 14.94 28.90 -26.91
C ASN A 9 14.90 27.72 -27.88
N SER A 10 15.16 26.48 -27.41
CA SER A 10 15.13 25.27 -28.22
C SER A 10 13.71 24.92 -28.71
N LEU A 11 12.72 24.96 -27.81
CA LEU A 11 11.32 24.68 -28.16
C LEU A 11 10.69 25.81 -29.00
N HIS A 12 11.06 27.07 -28.74
CA HIS A 12 10.63 28.19 -29.57
C HIS A 12 11.20 28.08 -30.99
N SER A 13 12.42 27.57 -31.14
CA SER A 13 13.02 27.22 -32.43
C SER A 13 12.25 26.09 -33.13
N GLN A 14 11.99 24.97 -32.44
CA GLN A 14 11.25 23.83 -33.00
C GLN A 14 9.82 24.17 -33.41
N TRP A 15 9.12 25.03 -32.65
CA TRP A 15 7.77 25.50 -32.97
C TRP A 15 7.75 26.51 -34.13
N LYS A 16 8.75 27.39 -34.24
CA LYS A 16 8.93 28.24 -35.44
C LYS A 16 9.13 27.39 -36.70
N THR A 17 9.86 26.28 -36.59
CA THR A 17 10.06 25.32 -37.67
C THR A 17 8.77 24.59 -38.05
N LEU A 18 7.91 24.26 -37.07
CA LEU A 18 6.59 23.67 -37.33
C LEU A 18 5.66 24.65 -38.05
N ILE A 19 5.58 25.91 -37.60
CA ILE A 19 4.74 26.95 -38.22
C ILE A 19 5.22 27.27 -39.64
N SER A 20 6.53 27.32 -39.86
CA SER A 20 7.14 27.46 -41.18
C SER A 20 6.70 26.33 -42.12
N LYS A 21 6.74 25.07 -41.64
CA LYS A 21 6.34 23.88 -42.41
C LYS A 21 4.86 23.80 -42.78
N TYR A 22 3.96 24.41 -42.01
CA TYR A 22 2.51 24.35 -42.24
C TYR A 22 1.90 25.65 -42.78
N SER A 23 2.72 26.70 -42.98
CA SER A 23 2.27 27.99 -43.55
C SER A 23 1.83 27.91 -45.01
N TRP A 24 2.21 26.85 -45.73
CA TRP A 24 1.88 26.65 -47.14
C TRP A 24 0.52 25.98 -47.41
N CYS A 25 -0.19 25.48 -46.39
CA CYS A 25 -1.41 24.69 -46.58
C CYS A 25 -2.68 25.28 -45.95
N ALA A 26 -2.66 26.47 -45.35
CA ALA A 26 -3.78 26.94 -44.52
C ALA A 26 -4.23 28.36 -44.87
N GLY A 27 -5.49 28.50 -45.29
CA GLY A 27 -6.15 29.79 -45.50
C GLY A 27 -6.23 30.64 -44.21
N GLY A 28 -6.38 31.96 -44.39
CA GLY A 28 -6.16 32.99 -43.36
C GLY A 28 -6.93 32.87 -42.04
N SER A 29 -7.98 32.05 -41.95
CA SER A 29 -8.73 31.83 -40.69
C SER A 29 -7.99 30.91 -39.71
N MET A 30 -7.21 29.93 -40.19
CA MET A 30 -6.46 28.99 -39.34
C MET A 30 -5.24 29.67 -38.68
N PHE A 31 -4.72 30.73 -39.31
CA PHE A 31 -3.59 31.52 -38.82
C PHE A 31 -3.94 32.35 -37.58
N LEU A 32 -5.18 32.85 -37.50
CA LEU A 32 -5.69 33.59 -36.36
C LEU A 32 -5.93 32.67 -35.15
N TYR A 33 -6.43 31.46 -35.38
CA TYR A 33 -6.64 30.45 -34.33
C TYR A 33 -5.33 29.94 -33.72
N LEU A 34 -4.31 29.70 -34.55
CA LEU A 34 -2.96 29.31 -34.11
C LEU A 34 -2.27 30.44 -33.31
N ARG A 35 -2.46 31.71 -33.69
CA ARG A 35 -1.98 32.86 -32.90
C ARG A 35 -2.67 32.96 -31.54
N GLN A 36 -3.97 32.70 -31.46
CA GLN A 36 -4.71 32.74 -30.20
C GLN A 36 -4.24 31.67 -29.20
N ILE A 37 -3.95 30.45 -29.68
CA ILE A 37 -3.32 29.38 -28.90
C ILE A 37 -1.93 29.81 -28.40
N GLN A 38 -1.15 30.50 -29.23
CA GLN A 38 0.18 31.01 -28.89
C GLN A 38 0.17 32.11 -27.82
N THR A 39 -0.85 32.96 -27.79
CA THR A 39 -0.98 34.06 -26.81
C THR A 39 -1.63 33.64 -25.48
N ILE A 40 -2.48 32.61 -25.46
CA ILE A 40 -3.27 32.26 -24.26
C ILE A 40 -2.83 30.93 -23.64
N ALA A 41 -2.70 29.87 -24.44
CA ALA A 41 -2.42 28.54 -23.91
C ALA A 41 -0.94 28.33 -23.60
N VAL A 42 -0.04 28.83 -24.45
CA VAL A 42 1.41 28.65 -24.28
C VAL A 42 1.93 29.34 -22.99
N PRO A 43 1.59 30.59 -22.66
CA PRO A 43 2.09 31.21 -21.43
C PRO A 43 1.54 30.55 -20.16
N PHE A 44 0.27 30.11 -20.19
CA PHE A 44 -0.39 29.46 -19.04
C PHE A 44 0.21 28.08 -18.75
N PHE A 45 0.36 27.25 -19.78
CA PHE A 45 0.96 25.92 -19.66
C PHE A 45 2.44 26.00 -19.25
N PHE A 46 3.18 26.98 -19.77
CA PHE A 46 4.57 27.22 -19.37
C PHE A 46 4.68 27.79 -17.95
N SER A 47 3.73 28.60 -17.49
CA SER A 47 3.71 29.16 -16.13
C SER A 47 3.51 28.07 -15.08
N GLU A 48 2.56 27.16 -15.30
CA GLU A 48 2.22 26.10 -14.34
C GLU A 48 3.29 25.01 -14.26
N VAL A 49 3.85 24.61 -15.41
CA VAL A 49 4.99 23.69 -15.50
C VAL A 49 6.27 24.33 -14.95
N ALA A 50 6.52 25.61 -15.22
CA ALA A 50 7.68 26.31 -14.67
C ALA A 50 7.57 26.54 -13.15
N HIS A 51 6.39 26.88 -12.61
CA HIS A 51 6.19 27.00 -11.16
C HIS A 51 6.41 25.67 -10.45
N THR A 52 5.90 24.58 -11.00
CA THR A 52 6.07 23.24 -10.43
C THR A 52 7.54 22.81 -10.49
N LEU A 53 8.22 23.00 -11.63
CA LEU A 53 9.66 22.73 -11.76
C LEU A 53 10.51 23.63 -10.84
N HIS A 54 10.17 24.91 -10.69
CA HIS A 54 10.93 25.83 -9.85
C HIS A 54 10.81 25.50 -8.36
N ARG A 55 9.62 25.09 -7.91
CA ARG A 55 9.38 24.67 -6.52
C ARG A 55 10.04 23.33 -6.18
N VAL A 56 10.07 22.39 -7.13
CA VAL A 56 10.77 21.10 -7.00
C VAL A 56 12.30 21.27 -7.02
N MET A 57 12.82 22.20 -7.82
CA MET A 57 14.25 22.53 -7.80
C MET A 57 14.67 23.31 -6.55
N ALA A 58 13.75 23.93 -5.83
CA ALA A 58 14.07 24.77 -4.66
C ALA A 58 14.49 23.98 -3.42
N THR A 59 14.05 22.73 -3.27
CA THR A 59 14.30 21.91 -2.06
C THR A 59 15.28 20.75 -2.29
N ALA A 60 15.64 20.45 -3.54
CA ALA A 60 16.56 19.38 -3.87
C ALA A 60 17.95 19.60 -3.22
N GLY A 61 18.47 18.57 -2.55
CA GLY A 61 19.75 18.63 -1.84
C GLY A 61 19.73 19.40 -0.52
N GLN A 62 18.59 19.94 -0.10
CA GLN A 62 18.42 20.66 1.17
C GLN A 62 17.61 19.84 2.16
N VAL A 63 17.76 20.13 3.45
CA VAL A 63 16.84 19.63 4.49
C VAL A 63 15.47 20.28 4.30
N ILE A 64 14.40 19.48 4.37
CA ILE A 64 13.03 19.97 4.35
C ILE A 64 12.49 19.96 5.78
N LYS A 65 11.90 21.08 6.22
CA LYS A 65 11.05 21.11 7.42
C LYS A 65 9.61 20.87 7.00
N CYS A 66 8.97 19.86 7.58
CA CYS A 66 7.58 19.52 7.24
C CYS A 66 6.85 18.85 8.39
N LYS A 67 5.53 18.72 8.24
CA LYS A 67 4.65 18.10 9.24
C LYS A 67 4.73 16.58 9.19
N ALA A 68 4.76 15.94 10.35
CA ALA A 68 4.62 14.50 10.52
C ALA A 68 3.85 14.15 11.80
N ALA A 69 3.29 12.94 11.84
CA ALA A 69 2.75 12.35 13.06
C ALA A 69 3.80 11.41 13.68
N ILE A 70 4.29 11.77 14.86
CA ILE A 70 5.36 11.05 15.55
C ILE A 70 4.75 10.22 16.69
N ALA A 71 5.02 8.92 16.69
CA ALA A 71 4.84 8.07 17.85
C ALA A 71 6.09 8.17 18.74
N TRP A 72 6.01 8.90 19.85
CA TRP A 72 7.16 9.09 20.74
C TRP A 72 7.44 7.86 21.62
N GLU A 73 6.39 7.19 22.04
CA GLU A 73 6.43 6.06 22.98
C GLU A 73 5.28 5.10 22.64
N PRO A 74 5.42 3.80 22.97
CA PRO A 74 4.32 2.86 22.83
C PRO A 74 3.14 3.26 23.72
N ASN A 75 1.93 2.90 23.30
CA ASN A 75 0.67 3.15 24.01
C ASN A 75 0.32 4.63 24.23
N LYS A 76 0.90 5.54 23.44
CA LYS A 76 0.56 6.97 23.45
C LYS A 76 0.00 7.41 22.10
N PRO A 77 -0.91 8.40 22.07
CA PRO A 77 -1.32 9.02 20.82
C PRO A 77 -0.12 9.60 20.07
N MET A 78 -0.19 9.60 18.74
CA MET A 78 0.81 10.27 17.92
C MET A 78 0.71 11.79 18.07
N VAL A 79 1.84 12.48 18.03
CA VAL A 79 1.91 13.94 18.14
C VAL A 79 2.22 14.52 16.76
N ILE A 80 1.43 15.49 16.33
CA ILE A 80 1.67 16.23 15.08
C ILE A 80 2.75 17.28 15.34
N GLU A 81 3.88 17.16 14.65
CA GLU A 81 5.03 18.04 14.83
C GLU A 81 5.72 18.39 13.52
N GLU A 82 6.52 19.45 13.55
CA GLU A 82 7.50 19.73 12.51
C GLU A 82 8.73 18.83 12.70
N ILE A 83 9.14 18.17 11.62
CA ILE A 83 10.36 17.37 11.53
C ILE A 83 11.28 17.93 10.45
N GLU A 84 12.55 17.60 10.56
CA GLU A 84 13.58 17.82 9.55
C GLU A 84 13.82 16.53 8.78
N VAL A 85 13.62 16.58 7.46
CA VAL A 85 13.84 15.47 6.52
C VAL A 85 15.08 15.74 5.70
N ALA A 86 16.13 14.95 5.92
CA ALA A 86 17.38 15.05 5.18
C ALA A 86 17.19 14.82 3.67
N PRO A 87 18.06 15.38 2.80
CA PRO A 87 18.06 15.03 1.38
C PRO A 87 18.40 13.55 1.16
N PRO A 88 17.95 12.96 0.04
CA PRO A 88 18.23 11.56 -0.28
C PRO A 88 19.72 11.33 -0.54
N GLN A 89 20.27 10.26 0.03
CA GLN A 89 21.63 9.77 -0.24
C GLN A 89 21.67 8.90 -1.51
N ALA A 90 22.84 8.29 -1.79
CA ALA A 90 22.99 7.41 -2.94
C ALA A 90 21.95 6.29 -2.95
N HIS A 91 21.32 6.06 -4.10
CA HIS A 91 20.23 5.10 -4.28
C HIS A 91 18.94 5.39 -3.49
N GLU A 92 18.79 6.59 -2.94
CA GLU A 92 17.58 7.01 -2.23
C GLU A 92 16.74 7.99 -3.03
N ILE A 93 15.47 8.06 -2.68
CA ILE A 93 14.47 8.92 -3.28
C ILE A 93 13.70 9.61 -2.16
N ARG A 94 13.54 10.92 -2.26
CA ARG A 94 12.64 11.67 -1.39
C ARG A 94 11.30 11.86 -2.07
N ILE A 95 10.24 11.48 -1.38
CA ILE A 95 8.86 11.46 -1.88
C ILE A 95 8.04 12.45 -1.06
N LYS A 96 7.29 13.30 -1.75
CA LYS A 96 6.21 14.09 -1.16
C LYS A 96 4.97 13.21 -1.08
N ILE A 97 4.51 12.87 0.13
CA ILE A 97 3.36 12.00 0.33
C ILE A 97 2.07 12.79 0.15
N VAL A 98 1.20 12.29 -0.73
CA VAL A 98 -0.09 12.93 -1.03
C VAL A 98 -1.18 12.32 -0.16
N ALA A 99 -1.23 11.00 -0.10
CA ALA A 99 -2.21 10.27 0.68
C ALA A 99 -1.61 9.01 1.31
N THR A 100 -2.18 8.60 2.44
CA THR A 100 -1.80 7.37 3.14
C THR A 100 -2.99 6.74 3.86
N GLY A 101 -3.08 5.42 3.82
CA GLY A 101 -4.06 4.64 4.56
C GLY A 101 -3.58 4.34 5.97
N VAL A 102 -4.50 4.38 6.94
CA VAL A 102 -4.24 3.82 8.27
C VAL A 102 -4.54 2.33 8.26
N CYS A 103 -3.57 1.52 8.64
CA CYS A 103 -3.63 0.06 8.65
C CYS A 103 -3.49 -0.49 10.07
N HIS A 104 -4.02 -1.70 10.32
CA HIS A 104 -3.93 -2.34 11.64
C HIS A 104 -2.49 -2.58 12.07
N THR A 105 -1.57 -2.79 11.14
CA THR A 105 -0.13 -2.94 11.43
C THR A 105 0.48 -1.69 12.07
N ASP A 106 -0.04 -0.48 11.78
CA ASP A 106 0.41 0.75 12.45
C ASP A 106 -0.08 0.76 13.93
N LEU A 107 -1.29 0.25 14.19
CA LEU A 107 -1.84 0.08 15.54
C LEU A 107 -1.14 -1.03 16.31
N TYR A 108 -0.83 -2.15 15.65
CA TYR A 108 -0.06 -3.25 16.22
C TYR A 108 1.27 -2.73 16.76
N HIS A 109 2.02 -1.96 15.96
CA HIS A 109 3.27 -1.38 16.41
C HIS A 109 3.07 -0.42 17.61
N LEU A 110 2.03 0.42 17.55
CA LEU A 110 1.78 1.43 18.57
C LEU A 110 1.28 0.84 19.91
N PHE A 111 0.49 -0.23 19.89
CA PHE A 111 -0.25 -0.71 21.08
C PHE A 111 0.02 -2.18 21.46
N GLU A 112 0.43 -3.03 20.53
CA GLU A 112 0.52 -4.49 20.77
C GLU A 112 1.98 -4.97 20.85
N GLY A 113 2.80 -4.64 19.84
CA GLY A 113 4.18 -5.11 19.73
C GLY A 113 5.10 -4.64 20.86
N ASN A 114 4.82 -3.47 21.45
CA ASN A 114 5.46 -2.88 22.63
C ASN A 114 7.01 -2.88 22.66
N ASN A 115 7.66 -3.04 21.51
CA ASN A 115 9.12 -2.99 21.39
C ASN A 115 9.61 -1.53 21.42
N LYS A 116 10.13 -1.10 22.58
CA LYS A 116 10.55 0.30 22.80
C LYS A 116 11.68 0.76 21.89
N GLU A 117 12.47 -0.16 21.33
CA GLU A 117 13.53 0.20 20.37
C GLU A 117 12.97 0.72 19.04
N GLY A 118 11.68 0.51 18.79
CA GLY A 118 10.97 1.03 17.63
C GLY A 118 10.60 2.51 17.72
N PHE A 119 10.89 3.19 18.85
CA PHE A 119 10.44 4.55 19.14
C PHE A 119 11.62 5.49 19.50
N PRO A 120 11.49 6.81 19.24
CA PRO A 120 10.39 7.48 18.55
C PRO A 120 10.40 7.21 17.04
N ALA A 121 9.22 7.09 16.42
CA ALA A 121 9.12 6.81 14.98
C ALA A 121 7.99 7.59 14.29
N VAL A 122 8.16 7.84 13.00
CA VAL A 122 7.05 8.23 12.12
C VAL A 122 6.46 6.97 11.51
N LEU A 123 5.19 6.69 11.76
CA LEU A 123 4.50 5.47 11.30
C LEU A 123 3.97 5.60 9.86
N GLY A 124 3.15 4.62 9.45
CA GLY A 124 2.47 4.59 8.16
C GLY A 124 3.29 3.90 7.07
N HIS A 125 2.68 2.96 6.37
CA HIS A 125 3.33 2.17 5.31
C HIS A 125 2.47 1.97 4.06
N GLU A 126 1.24 2.51 4.06
CA GLU A 126 0.25 2.35 2.99
C GLU A 126 0.04 3.69 2.25
N GLY A 127 1.11 4.24 1.66
CA GLY A 127 1.13 5.59 1.08
C GLY A 127 1.19 5.65 -0.46
N ALA A 128 0.90 6.83 -1.01
CA ALA A 128 1.22 7.19 -2.38
C ALA A 128 1.62 8.68 -2.46
N GLY A 129 2.54 8.99 -3.37
CA GLY A 129 3.13 10.31 -3.45
C GLY A 129 3.77 10.61 -4.79
N ILE A 130 4.53 11.70 -4.80
CA ILE A 130 5.23 12.23 -5.97
C ILE A 130 6.71 12.37 -5.60
N VAL A 131 7.60 11.89 -6.47
CA VAL A 131 9.04 12.06 -6.27
C VAL A 131 9.37 13.56 -6.25
N GLU A 132 10.01 14.02 -5.18
CA GLU A 132 10.51 15.39 -5.06
C GLU A 132 11.96 15.48 -5.52
N SER A 133 12.84 14.61 -5.04
CA SER A 133 14.24 14.55 -5.46
C SER A 133 14.79 13.12 -5.39
N VAL A 134 15.87 12.89 -6.12
CA VAL A 134 16.57 11.61 -6.16
C VAL A 134 18.03 11.83 -5.81
N GLY A 135 18.62 10.87 -5.08
CA GLY A 135 20.04 10.91 -4.76
C GLY A 135 20.91 10.31 -5.87
N PRO A 136 22.25 10.34 -5.69
CA PRO A 136 23.19 9.81 -6.67
C PRO A 136 22.92 8.34 -7.03
N GLY A 137 23.09 7.98 -8.31
CA GLY A 137 22.95 6.59 -8.78
C GLY A 137 21.52 6.14 -9.07
N VAL A 138 20.50 6.89 -8.66
CA VAL A 138 19.10 6.60 -9.04
C VAL A 138 18.87 6.96 -10.50
N THR A 139 18.45 5.97 -11.29
CA THR A 139 18.27 6.12 -12.75
C THR A 139 16.84 5.84 -13.22
N LYS A 140 16.04 5.14 -12.42
CA LYS A 140 14.68 4.70 -12.80
C LYS A 140 13.57 5.67 -12.41
N PHE A 141 13.91 6.73 -11.68
CA PHE A 141 12.98 7.71 -11.14
C PHE A 141 13.47 9.11 -11.43
N LYS A 142 12.53 10.03 -11.59
CA LYS A 142 12.81 11.47 -11.70
C LYS A 142 11.79 12.26 -10.87
N PRO A 143 12.12 13.49 -10.47
CA PRO A 143 11.15 14.40 -9.86
C PRO A 143 9.86 14.50 -10.69
N GLY A 144 8.72 14.50 -10.01
CA GLY A 144 7.38 14.52 -10.62
C GLY A 144 6.77 13.15 -10.92
N ASP A 145 7.54 12.05 -10.86
CA ASP A 145 6.99 10.70 -11.03
C ASP A 145 6.02 10.37 -9.87
N LYS A 146 4.83 9.84 -10.19
CA LYS A 146 3.93 9.25 -9.19
C LYS A 146 4.44 7.90 -8.74
N VAL A 147 4.43 7.68 -7.42
CA VAL A 147 5.05 6.51 -6.80
C VAL A 147 4.26 6.00 -5.61
N ILE A 148 4.44 4.70 -5.31
CA ILE A 148 3.98 4.04 -4.10
C ILE A 148 5.21 3.51 -3.33
N PRO A 149 5.43 3.94 -2.08
CA PRO A 149 6.34 3.31 -1.13
C PRO A 149 6.01 1.82 -0.92
N LEU A 150 7.02 0.97 -0.83
CA LEU A 150 6.88 -0.48 -0.71
C LEU A 150 7.56 -0.94 0.57
N PHE A 151 6.79 -1.41 1.55
CA PHE A 151 7.37 -2.00 2.76
C PHE A 151 8.05 -3.36 2.46
N ILE A 152 7.74 -4.00 1.34
CA ILE A 152 8.53 -5.12 0.82
C ILE A 152 9.39 -4.64 -0.32
N SER A 153 10.70 -4.57 -0.10
CA SER A 153 11.67 -4.18 -1.12
C SER A 153 11.75 -5.18 -2.28
N GLN A 154 12.21 -4.73 -3.45
CA GLN A 154 12.55 -5.61 -4.57
C GLN A 154 13.81 -5.13 -5.31
N CYS A 155 14.97 -5.70 -4.96
CA CYS A 155 16.25 -5.33 -5.57
C CYS A 155 16.48 -5.94 -6.97
N GLY A 156 15.77 -7.01 -7.32
CA GLY A 156 15.91 -7.69 -8.62
C GLY A 156 17.16 -8.57 -8.78
N GLN A 157 18.10 -8.54 -7.84
CA GLN A 157 19.42 -9.19 -7.99
C GLN A 157 19.65 -10.38 -7.05
N CYS A 158 19.07 -10.37 -5.86
CA CYS A 158 19.22 -11.45 -4.88
C CYS A 158 18.53 -12.76 -5.32
N LYS A 159 18.89 -13.89 -4.67
CA LYS A 159 18.31 -15.21 -4.99
C LYS A 159 16.79 -15.23 -4.84
N PHE A 160 16.25 -14.51 -3.86
CA PHE A 160 14.81 -14.42 -3.62
C PHE A 160 14.09 -13.61 -4.70
N CYS A 161 14.64 -12.47 -5.12
CA CYS A 161 14.07 -11.70 -6.22
C CYS A 161 14.08 -12.47 -7.54
N LYS A 162 15.14 -13.26 -7.80
CA LYS A 162 15.26 -14.11 -9.01
C LYS A 162 14.39 -15.36 -8.96
N SER A 163 14.01 -15.84 -7.78
CA SER A 163 13.16 -17.01 -7.62
C SER A 163 11.68 -16.69 -7.89
N PRO A 164 10.94 -17.51 -8.63
CA PRO A 164 9.49 -17.33 -8.81
C PRO A 164 8.69 -17.73 -7.56
N LYS A 165 9.31 -18.34 -6.54
CA LYS A 165 8.63 -18.92 -5.37
C LYS A 165 8.31 -17.93 -4.26
N THR A 166 8.85 -16.71 -4.32
CA THR A 166 8.83 -15.77 -3.19
C THR A 166 8.98 -14.31 -3.63
N ASN A 167 8.54 -13.41 -2.77
CA ASN A 167 8.71 -11.96 -2.87
C ASN A 167 9.60 -11.36 -1.76
N LEU A 168 10.16 -12.17 -0.87
CA LEU A 168 10.93 -11.72 0.28
C LEU A 168 12.36 -11.35 -0.10
N CYS A 169 12.57 -10.10 -0.51
CA CYS A 169 13.88 -9.61 -0.92
C CYS A 169 14.90 -9.64 0.23
N GLU A 170 16.09 -10.13 -0.06
CA GLU A 170 17.25 -10.18 0.86
C GLU A 170 17.74 -8.79 1.31
N ARG A 171 17.40 -7.74 0.56
CA ARG A 171 17.76 -6.35 0.89
C ARG A 171 16.56 -5.57 1.44
N SER A 172 15.59 -6.26 2.02
CA SER A 172 14.46 -5.63 2.72
C SER A 172 14.89 -5.21 4.13
N TRP A 173 14.37 -4.08 4.61
CA TRP A 173 14.58 -3.60 5.99
C TRP A 173 14.17 -4.68 7.02
N SER A 174 13.19 -5.52 6.65
CA SER A 174 12.62 -6.57 7.50
C SER A 174 13.57 -7.75 7.77
N ASN A 175 14.72 -7.87 7.10
CA ASN A 175 15.58 -9.04 7.33
C ASN A 175 16.38 -8.98 8.62
N GLU A 176 16.61 -7.77 9.17
CA GLU A 176 17.44 -7.58 10.36
C GLU A 176 16.61 -7.17 11.59
N ARG A 177 15.49 -6.47 11.41
CA ARG A 177 14.71 -5.88 12.51
C ARG A 177 13.19 -5.97 12.30
N TYR A 178 12.68 -7.12 11.82
CA TYR A 178 11.23 -7.29 11.59
C TYR A 178 10.41 -7.15 12.88
N ASP A 179 10.97 -7.57 14.00
CA ASP A 179 10.39 -7.53 15.35
C ASP A 179 10.32 -6.09 15.91
N VAL A 180 11.30 -5.25 15.55
CA VAL A 180 11.32 -3.82 15.94
C VAL A 180 10.41 -2.98 15.02
N MET A 181 10.26 -3.41 13.76
CA MET A 181 9.47 -2.72 12.71
C MET A 181 9.98 -1.33 12.31
N SER A 182 11.15 -0.91 12.81
CA SER A 182 11.76 0.40 12.53
C SER A 182 13.25 0.25 12.18
N ASP A 183 13.68 1.02 11.17
CA ASP A 183 15.08 1.07 10.74
C ASP A 183 15.90 2.04 11.61
N ILE A 184 17.15 1.68 11.88
CA ILE A 184 18.14 2.52 12.59
C ILE A 184 18.64 3.63 11.67
N ASP A 185 18.77 3.31 10.38
CA ASP A 185 19.06 4.31 9.37
C ASP A 185 17.79 5.09 9.07
N SER A 186 17.83 6.39 9.34
CA SER A 186 16.69 7.27 9.22
C SER A 186 17.14 8.62 8.70
N ARG A 187 16.25 9.28 7.95
CA ARG A 187 16.43 10.63 7.45
C ARG A 187 15.65 11.67 8.25
N PHE A 188 15.07 11.29 9.39
CA PHE A 188 14.25 12.19 10.22
C PHE A 188 14.93 12.63 11.50
N THR A 189 14.82 13.92 11.76
CA THR A 189 15.18 14.55 13.04
C THR A 189 14.00 15.38 13.54
N CYS A 190 13.73 15.34 14.85
CA CYS A 190 12.77 16.22 15.49
C CYS A 190 13.37 16.72 16.82
N ARG A 191 13.35 18.03 17.07
CA ARG A 191 13.90 18.64 18.30
C ARG A 191 15.35 18.22 18.58
N GLY A 192 16.16 18.12 17.53
CA GLY A 192 17.57 17.69 17.61
C GLY A 192 17.77 16.18 17.92
N LYS A 193 16.70 15.39 17.97
CA LYS A 193 16.75 13.93 18.20
C LYS A 193 16.42 13.18 16.92
N LYS A 194 17.11 12.05 16.68
CA LYS A 194 16.76 11.13 15.60
C LYS A 194 15.36 10.55 15.85
N VAL A 195 14.55 10.51 14.81
CA VAL A 195 13.24 9.81 14.78
C VAL A 195 13.36 8.69 13.77
N LEU A 196 12.88 7.48 14.08
CA LEU A 196 13.05 6.29 13.24
C LEU A 196 12.04 6.23 12.10
N GLN A 197 12.40 5.48 11.07
CA GLN A 197 11.50 5.17 9.96
C GLN A 197 10.84 3.80 10.16
N PHE A 198 9.52 3.78 10.16
CA PHE A 198 8.68 2.59 10.30
C PHE A 198 8.57 1.84 8.97
N MET A 199 8.87 0.54 9.01
CA MET A 199 8.81 -0.39 7.89
C MET A 199 9.50 0.13 6.61
N GLY A 200 10.58 0.91 6.78
CA GLY A 200 11.32 1.54 5.69
C GLY A 200 10.49 2.50 4.82
N THR A 201 9.34 3.02 5.32
CA THR A 201 8.39 3.81 4.52
C THR A 201 7.97 5.11 5.18
N SER A 202 7.44 5.09 6.40
CA SER A 202 7.03 6.28 7.18
C SER A 202 6.20 7.32 6.44
N THR A 203 5.01 6.92 6.04
CA THR A 203 4.11 7.71 5.20
C THR A 203 3.21 8.66 5.98
N PHE A 204 3.25 8.66 7.32
CA PHE A 204 2.60 9.69 8.17
C PHE A 204 3.45 10.96 8.29
N SER A 205 4.12 11.36 7.21
CA SER A 205 4.90 12.58 7.05
C SER A 205 4.66 13.16 5.66
N GLU A 206 4.67 14.49 5.53
CA GLU A 206 4.58 15.15 4.23
C GLU A 206 5.72 14.77 3.29
N TYR A 207 6.90 14.47 3.83
CA TYR A 207 8.05 13.99 3.07
C TYR A 207 8.69 12.78 3.76
N THR A 208 9.07 11.79 2.97
CA THR A 208 9.82 10.62 3.42
C THR A 208 10.92 10.27 2.43
N VAL A 209 11.96 9.57 2.88
CA VAL A 209 13.08 9.13 2.06
C VAL A 209 13.18 7.62 2.10
N LEU A 210 13.31 6.99 0.94
CA LEU A 210 13.40 5.54 0.83
C LEU A 210 14.51 5.14 -0.15
N ASN A 211 15.06 3.95 0.03
CA ASN A 211 15.88 3.32 -1.00
C ASN A 211 15.03 3.05 -2.26
N GLU A 212 15.59 3.24 -3.46
CA GLU A 212 14.88 3.09 -4.73
C GLU A 212 14.32 1.68 -4.96
N ILE A 213 14.85 0.65 -4.28
CA ILE A 213 14.33 -0.73 -4.35
C ILE A 213 12.99 -0.88 -3.60
N ALA A 214 12.65 0.06 -2.72
CA ALA A 214 11.43 0.11 -1.92
C ALA A 214 10.40 1.10 -2.49
N VAL A 215 10.46 1.40 -3.79
CA VAL A 215 9.56 2.33 -4.47
C VAL A 215 9.08 1.72 -5.79
N ALA A 216 7.76 1.77 -6.03
CA ALA A 216 7.15 1.46 -7.32
C ALA A 216 6.73 2.74 -8.04
N LYS A 217 7.16 2.91 -9.30
CA LYS A 217 6.62 3.94 -10.19
C LYS A 217 5.28 3.50 -10.76
N ILE A 218 4.30 4.39 -10.77
CA ILE A 218 2.92 4.09 -11.17
C ILE A 218 2.45 5.03 -12.28
N HIS A 219 1.26 4.76 -12.81
CA HIS A 219 0.68 5.53 -13.92
C HIS A 219 0.40 6.99 -13.53
N ASP A 220 0.72 7.94 -14.43
CA ASP A 220 0.60 9.38 -14.15
C ASP A 220 -0.84 9.84 -13.90
N SER A 221 -1.84 9.12 -14.42
CA SER A 221 -3.26 9.42 -14.17
C SER A 221 -3.82 8.82 -12.87
N ALA A 222 -3.02 8.06 -12.11
CA ALA A 222 -3.51 7.38 -10.91
C ALA A 222 -3.95 8.38 -9.83
N PRO A 223 -5.16 8.23 -9.25
CA PRO A 223 -5.60 9.03 -8.11
C PRO A 223 -4.94 8.52 -6.82
N LEU A 224 -4.02 9.33 -6.28
CA LEU A 224 -3.12 8.92 -5.19
C LEU A 224 -3.87 8.63 -3.87
N ASP A 225 -5.02 9.26 -3.66
CA ASP A 225 -5.92 9.04 -2.53
C ASP A 225 -6.67 7.70 -2.58
N LYS A 226 -6.61 6.99 -3.71
CA LYS A 226 -7.18 5.63 -3.86
C LYS A 226 -6.08 4.59 -3.95
N VAL A 227 -5.08 4.83 -4.80
CA VAL A 227 -4.03 3.84 -5.04
C VAL A 227 -3.02 3.71 -3.90
N CYS A 228 -3.02 4.61 -2.90
CA CYS A 228 -2.23 4.43 -1.68
C CYS A 228 -2.53 3.09 -0.98
N LEU A 229 -3.75 2.59 -1.09
CA LEU A 229 -4.17 1.30 -0.54
C LEU A 229 -3.45 0.10 -1.20
N LEU A 230 -2.83 0.31 -2.37
CA LEU A 230 -2.00 -0.68 -3.06
C LEU A 230 -0.56 -0.77 -2.50
N GLY A 231 -0.22 0.03 -1.49
CA GLY A 231 1.03 -0.09 -0.73
C GLY A 231 1.01 -1.22 0.31
N CYS A 232 -0.18 -1.68 0.76
CA CYS A 232 -0.27 -2.77 1.74
C CYS A 232 -1.56 -3.61 1.63
N GLY A 233 -2.66 -3.15 2.25
CA GLY A 233 -3.77 -4.04 2.64
C GLY A 233 -4.45 -4.76 1.49
N ILE A 234 -4.66 -4.08 0.37
CA ILE A 234 -5.39 -4.64 -0.77
C ILE A 234 -4.56 -5.71 -1.51
N PRO A 235 -3.32 -5.45 -1.95
CA PRO A 235 -2.45 -6.50 -2.50
C PRO A 235 -2.26 -7.67 -1.55
N THR A 236 -2.18 -7.40 -0.24
CA THR A 236 -2.01 -8.44 0.78
C THR A 236 -3.15 -9.44 0.76
N GLY A 237 -4.40 -8.98 0.91
CA GLY A 237 -5.56 -9.87 0.89
C GLY A 237 -5.85 -10.46 -0.49
N TYR A 238 -5.85 -9.63 -1.52
CA TYR A 238 -6.14 -10.07 -2.89
C TYR A 238 -5.13 -11.13 -3.36
N GLY A 239 -3.84 -10.87 -3.15
CA GLY A 239 -2.74 -11.78 -3.48
C GLY A 239 -2.71 -13.03 -2.60
N ALA A 240 -3.18 -12.95 -1.35
CA ALA A 240 -3.34 -14.15 -0.53
C ALA A 240 -4.24 -15.18 -1.22
N ALA A 241 -5.35 -14.73 -1.81
CA ALA A 241 -6.25 -15.60 -2.58
C ALA A 241 -5.64 -16.01 -3.93
N VAL A 242 -5.27 -15.04 -4.79
CA VAL A 242 -4.93 -15.36 -6.19
C VAL A 242 -3.52 -15.91 -6.39
N ASN A 243 -2.54 -15.48 -5.59
CA ASN A 243 -1.15 -15.90 -5.75
C ASN A 243 -0.76 -17.01 -4.77
N THR A 244 -1.16 -16.89 -3.50
CA THR A 244 -0.65 -17.74 -2.42
C THR A 244 -1.48 -19.00 -2.24
N ALA A 245 -2.78 -18.84 -2.02
CA ALA A 245 -3.75 -19.93 -1.97
C ALA A 245 -3.91 -20.55 -3.36
N LYS A 246 -3.90 -19.71 -4.41
CA LYS A 246 -4.22 -20.08 -5.78
C LYS A 246 -5.62 -20.68 -5.85
N VAL A 247 -6.59 -19.93 -5.31
CA VAL A 247 -8.00 -20.30 -5.30
C VAL A 247 -8.43 -20.75 -6.69
N GLU A 248 -9.19 -21.85 -6.73
CA GLU A 248 -9.60 -22.51 -7.96
C GLU A 248 -11.04 -22.16 -8.32
N PRO A 249 -11.40 -22.06 -9.62
CA PRO A 249 -12.78 -21.88 -10.02
C PRO A 249 -13.68 -23.00 -9.47
N GLY A 250 -14.85 -22.63 -8.96
CA GLY A 250 -15.81 -23.58 -8.38
C GLY A 250 -15.55 -23.97 -6.92
N SER A 251 -14.41 -23.59 -6.35
CA SER A 251 -14.06 -23.92 -4.95
C SER A 251 -14.90 -23.17 -3.92
N THR A 252 -14.88 -23.68 -2.68
CA THR A 252 -15.45 -23.02 -1.50
C THR A 252 -14.35 -22.40 -0.64
N CYS A 253 -14.48 -21.11 -0.34
CA CYS A 253 -13.54 -20.37 0.50
C CYS A 253 -14.18 -19.94 1.82
N ALA A 254 -13.38 -19.87 2.90
CA ALA A 254 -13.73 -19.13 4.11
C ALA A 254 -12.70 -18.04 4.41
N VAL A 255 -13.17 -16.82 4.72
CA VAL A 255 -12.29 -15.69 5.06
C VAL A 255 -12.60 -15.22 6.48
N PHE A 256 -11.59 -15.33 7.36
CA PHE A 256 -11.69 -14.98 8.78
C PHE A 256 -11.19 -13.56 9.01
N GLY A 257 -12.07 -12.69 9.49
CA GLY A 257 -11.83 -11.26 9.68
C GLY A 257 -12.21 -10.45 8.46
N LEU A 258 -13.10 -9.47 8.61
CA LEU A 258 -13.62 -8.63 7.52
C LEU A 258 -13.14 -7.18 7.61
N GLY A 259 -11.89 -6.99 8.04
CA GLY A 259 -11.16 -5.74 7.80
C GLY A 259 -10.79 -5.58 6.33
N ALA A 260 -10.06 -4.52 5.95
CA ALA A 260 -9.73 -4.28 4.54
C ALA A 260 -8.95 -5.44 3.89
N VAL A 261 -8.03 -6.08 4.62
CA VAL A 261 -7.27 -7.24 4.13
C VAL A 261 -8.21 -8.42 3.85
N GLY A 262 -9.10 -8.77 4.77
CA GLY A 262 -10.06 -9.84 4.56
C GLY A 262 -11.08 -9.54 3.45
N LEU A 263 -11.56 -8.30 3.36
CA LEU A 263 -12.43 -7.88 2.25
C LEU A 263 -11.69 -7.95 0.89
N ALA A 264 -10.39 -7.66 0.86
CA ALA A 264 -9.57 -7.85 -0.33
C ALA A 264 -9.33 -9.34 -0.65
N ALA A 265 -9.23 -10.21 0.37
CA ALA A 265 -9.20 -11.66 0.19
C ALA A 265 -10.52 -12.18 -0.40
N VAL A 266 -11.68 -11.72 0.09
CA VAL A 266 -13.00 -12.01 -0.50
C VAL A 266 -13.04 -11.59 -1.97
N MET A 267 -12.58 -10.38 -2.28
CA MET A 267 -12.48 -9.90 -3.67
C MET A 267 -11.56 -10.78 -4.52
N GLY A 268 -10.43 -11.25 -3.97
CA GLY A 268 -9.51 -12.16 -4.63
C GLY A 268 -10.09 -13.55 -4.87
N CYS A 269 -10.79 -14.13 -3.90
CA CYS A 269 -11.51 -15.41 -4.06
C CYS A 269 -12.55 -15.31 -5.18
N LYS A 270 -13.31 -14.21 -5.23
CA LYS A 270 -14.28 -13.97 -6.30
C LYS A 270 -13.61 -13.82 -7.66
N ALA A 271 -12.52 -13.05 -7.73
CA ALA A 271 -11.76 -12.88 -8.97
C ALA A 271 -11.17 -14.20 -9.50
N ALA A 272 -10.83 -15.13 -8.59
CA ALA A 272 -10.36 -16.47 -8.92
C ALA A 272 -11.49 -17.45 -9.31
N GLY A 273 -12.76 -17.06 -9.16
CA GLY A 273 -13.91 -17.87 -9.57
C GLY A 273 -14.43 -18.83 -8.51
N ALA A 274 -14.15 -18.62 -7.22
CA ALA A 274 -14.76 -19.40 -6.14
C ALA A 274 -16.30 -19.36 -6.23
N ALA A 275 -16.96 -20.51 -6.11
CA ALA A 275 -18.42 -20.62 -6.19
C ALA A 275 -19.09 -20.12 -4.90
N ARG A 276 -18.43 -20.31 -3.76
CA ARG A 276 -18.96 -19.96 -2.45
C ARG A 276 -17.86 -19.35 -1.59
N ILE A 277 -18.16 -18.21 -0.96
CA ILE A 277 -17.21 -17.44 -0.15
C ILE A 277 -17.88 -17.10 1.18
N ILE A 278 -17.50 -17.83 2.22
CA ILE A 278 -18.06 -17.71 3.57
C ILE A 278 -17.25 -16.67 4.35
N ALA A 279 -17.88 -15.55 4.68
CA ALA A 279 -17.30 -14.49 5.48
C ALA A 279 -17.47 -14.78 6.98
N VAL A 280 -16.37 -14.78 7.75
CA VAL A 280 -16.39 -15.10 9.19
C VAL A 280 -15.89 -13.90 9.99
N ASP A 281 -16.76 -13.26 10.76
CA ASP A 281 -16.40 -12.15 11.66
C ASP A 281 -17.37 -12.12 12.86
N VAL A 282 -16.92 -11.58 14.00
CA VAL A 282 -17.78 -11.39 15.18
C VAL A 282 -18.69 -10.17 15.04
N ASN A 283 -18.37 -9.25 14.12
CA ASN A 283 -19.15 -8.07 13.82
C ASN A 283 -19.98 -8.29 12.55
N LYS A 284 -21.28 -8.56 12.74
CA LYS A 284 -22.25 -8.77 11.66
C LYS A 284 -22.42 -7.56 10.73
N ASP A 285 -22.15 -6.34 11.21
CA ASP A 285 -22.34 -5.13 10.42
C ASP A 285 -21.38 -5.07 9.22
N LYS A 286 -20.29 -5.84 9.26
CA LYS A 286 -19.33 -5.94 8.16
C LYS A 286 -19.81 -6.82 7.00
N PHE A 287 -20.85 -7.63 7.18
CA PHE A 287 -21.29 -8.56 6.14
C PHE A 287 -21.84 -7.84 4.90
N GLU A 288 -22.62 -6.79 5.08
CA GLU A 288 -23.17 -6.03 3.94
C GLU A 288 -22.06 -5.50 3.04
N LYS A 289 -20.95 -5.05 3.64
CA LYS A 289 -19.78 -4.68 2.83
C LYS A 289 -19.11 -5.89 2.18
N ALA A 290 -18.97 -7.01 2.89
CA ALA A 290 -18.37 -8.21 2.32
C ALA A 290 -19.11 -8.73 1.07
N LYS A 291 -20.45 -8.59 1.01
CA LYS A 291 -21.25 -8.92 -0.18
C LYS A 291 -20.85 -8.10 -1.41
N VAL A 292 -20.53 -6.82 -1.24
CA VAL A 292 -20.04 -5.93 -2.34
C VAL A 292 -18.80 -6.51 -3.01
N PHE A 293 -17.93 -7.16 -2.22
CA PHE A 293 -16.69 -7.77 -2.69
C PHE A 293 -16.84 -9.22 -3.16
N GLY A 294 -17.90 -9.91 -2.75
CA GLY A 294 -18.20 -11.25 -3.25
C GLY A 294 -18.60 -12.30 -2.22
N ALA A 295 -18.70 -11.97 -0.93
CA ALA A 295 -19.13 -12.93 0.07
C ALA A 295 -20.54 -13.44 -0.24
N THR A 296 -20.74 -14.75 -0.17
CA THR A 296 -22.02 -15.42 -0.42
C THR A 296 -22.75 -15.74 0.88
N ASP A 297 -21.99 -16.07 1.92
CA ASP A 297 -22.50 -16.49 3.23
C ASP A 297 -21.77 -15.71 4.33
N PHE A 298 -22.37 -15.67 5.51
CA PHE A 298 -21.76 -15.11 6.71
C PHE A 298 -21.95 -16.01 7.90
N VAL A 299 -20.93 -16.08 8.75
CA VAL A 299 -20.98 -16.81 10.02
C VAL A 299 -20.38 -15.96 11.11
N ASN A 300 -21.15 -15.75 12.18
CA ASN A 300 -20.66 -15.14 13.41
C ASN A 300 -20.31 -16.24 14.42
N PRO A 301 -19.02 -16.45 14.77
CA PRO A 301 -18.64 -17.49 15.71
C PRO A 301 -19.33 -17.39 17.08
N LYS A 302 -19.77 -16.19 17.50
CA LYS A 302 -20.46 -15.98 18.78
C LYS A 302 -21.91 -16.48 18.80
N GLU A 303 -22.48 -16.78 17.63
CA GLU A 303 -23.87 -17.27 17.48
C GLU A 303 -23.95 -18.80 17.47
N HIS A 304 -22.83 -19.49 17.68
CA HIS A 304 -22.76 -20.95 17.67
C HIS A 304 -22.13 -21.48 18.97
N SER A 305 -22.66 -22.59 19.46
CA SER A 305 -22.10 -23.31 20.62
C SER A 305 -20.95 -24.25 20.24
N LYS A 306 -20.88 -24.67 18.98
CA LYS A 306 -19.81 -25.52 18.44
C LYS A 306 -18.61 -24.67 17.99
N PRO A 307 -17.39 -25.23 17.98
CA PRO A 307 -16.26 -24.59 17.32
C PRO A 307 -16.57 -24.22 15.87
N ILE A 308 -16.11 -23.05 15.43
CA ILE A 308 -16.42 -22.53 14.08
C ILE A 308 -15.99 -23.49 12.97
N SER A 309 -14.91 -24.26 13.16
CA SER A 309 -14.46 -25.26 12.21
C SER A 309 -15.47 -26.39 11.99
N GLN A 310 -16.22 -26.78 13.03
CA GLN A 310 -17.29 -27.78 12.90
C GLN A 310 -18.51 -27.21 12.19
N VAL A 311 -18.87 -25.97 12.49
CA VAL A 311 -19.97 -25.26 11.81
C VAL A 311 -19.68 -25.16 10.31
N LEU A 312 -18.48 -24.73 9.94
CA LEU A 312 -18.07 -24.64 8.54
C LEU A 312 -18.01 -26.02 7.87
N ALA A 313 -17.52 -27.05 8.56
CA ALA A 313 -17.54 -28.41 8.03
C ALA A 313 -18.97 -28.93 7.77
N GLU A 314 -19.92 -28.65 8.66
CA GLU A 314 -21.34 -28.98 8.47
C GLU A 314 -21.94 -28.21 7.28
N MET A 315 -21.61 -26.92 7.13
CA MET A 315 -22.08 -26.09 6.01
C MET A 315 -21.54 -26.50 4.64
N THR A 316 -20.39 -27.18 4.60
CA THR A 316 -19.62 -27.47 3.37
C THR A 316 -19.43 -28.95 3.11
N ASN A 317 -20.07 -29.81 3.89
CA ASN A 317 -19.94 -31.26 3.80
C ASN A 317 -18.48 -31.76 3.93
N GLY A 318 -17.74 -31.20 4.90
CA GLY A 318 -16.40 -31.69 5.28
C GLY A 318 -15.32 -30.63 5.47
N GLY A 319 -15.59 -29.36 5.16
CA GLY A 319 -14.66 -28.24 5.29
C GLY A 319 -14.51 -27.47 3.97
N VAL A 320 -13.91 -26.28 4.06
CA VAL A 320 -13.67 -25.42 2.88
C VAL A 320 -12.43 -25.87 2.11
N ASP A 321 -12.35 -25.60 0.80
CA ASP A 321 -11.13 -25.87 0.03
C ASP A 321 -10.01 -24.91 0.43
N PHE A 322 -10.36 -23.64 0.66
CA PHE A 322 -9.41 -22.58 1.02
C PHE A 322 -9.90 -21.80 2.24
N SER A 323 -9.05 -21.62 3.24
CA SER A 323 -9.29 -20.67 4.34
C SER A 323 -8.24 -19.57 4.32
N LEU A 324 -8.64 -18.32 4.52
CA LEU A 324 -7.72 -17.19 4.66
C LEU A 324 -7.93 -16.53 6.02
N GLU A 325 -6.91 -16.56 6.87
CA GLU A 325 -6.93 -15.90 8.18
C GLU A 325 -6.39 -14.48 8.04
N CYS A 326 -7.21 -13.48 8.35
CA CYS A 326 -6.94 -12.06 8.14
C CYS A 326 -7.15 -11.22 9.41
N VAL A 327 -7.07 -11.83 10.61
CA VAL A 327 -7.24 -11.15 11.90
C VAL A 327 -5.89 -10.89 12.56
N GLY A 328 -4.99 -11.88 12.58
CA GLY A 328 -3.76 -11.85 13.36
C GLY A 328 -3.94 -12.40 14.77
N ASN A 329 -4.76 -13.46 14.92
CA ASN A 329 -4.99 -14.12 16.21
C ASN A 329 -4.70 -15.62 16.12
N VAL A 330 -3.81 -16.14 16.98
CA VAL A 330 -3.30 -17.53 16.92
C VAL A 330 -4.40 -18.60 17.03
N GLU A 331 -5.48 -18.34 17.77
CA GLU A 331 -6.62 -19.27 17.88
C GLU A 331 -7.47 -19.27 16.61
N VAL A 332 -7.61 -18.11 15.97
CA VAL A 332 -8.27 -17.98 14.66
C VAL A 332 -7.42 -18.63 13.57
N MET A 333 -6.09 -18.51 13.63
CA MET A 333 -5.16 -19.19 12.71
C MET A 333 -5.35 -20.71 12.74
N ARG A 334 -5.42 -21.29 13.95
CA ARG A 334 -5.74 -22.71 14.11
C ARG A 334 -7.15 -23.04 13.62
N SER A 335 -8.15 -22.24 13.98
CA SER A 335 -9.53 -22.45 13.56
C SER A 335 -9.67 -22.44 12.04
N ALA A 336 -8.99 -21.54 11.33
CA ALA A 336 -8.95 -21.48 9.89
C ALA A 336 -8.38 -22.77 9.28
N LEU A 337 -7.24 -23.27 9.78
CA LEU A 337 -6.66 -24.54 9.36
C LEU A 337 -7.63 -25.72 9.57
N GLU A 338 -8.25 -25.80 10.74
CA GLU A 338 -9.18 -26.88 11.07
C GLU A 338 -10.50 -26.82 10.28
N SER A 339 -10.84 -25.63 9.75
CA SER A 339 -12.04 -25.41 8.92
C SER A 339 -11.87 -25.88 7.48
N CYS A 340 -10.62 -26.07 7.02
CA CYS A 340 -10.36 -26.63 5.70
C CYS A 340 -10.73 -28.12 5.63
N VAL A 341 -11.12 -28.59 4.45
CA VAL A 341 -11.36 -30.00 4.17
C VAL A 341 -10.08 -30.82 4.38
N LYS A 342 -10.24 -32.03 4.91
CA LYS A 342 -9.13 -33.01 4.99
C LYS A 342 -8.75 -33.44 3.57
N GLY A 343 -7.49 -33.83 3.37
CA GLY A 343 -7.00 -34.37 2.10
C GLY A 343 -6.29 -33.34 1.23
N TRP A 344 -6.90 -32.18 0.96
CA TRP A 344 -6.31 -31.17 0.06
C TRP A 344 -6.46 -29.71 0.52
N GLY A 345 -7.22 -29.43 1.58
CA GLY A 345 -7.55 -28.06 1.96
C GLY A 345 -6.33 -27.20 2.28
N VAL A 346 -6.35 -25.94 1.85
CA VAL A 346 -5.24 -24.99 2.00
C VAL A 346 -5.64 -23.85 2.93
N SER A 347 -4.88 -23.66 4.00
CA SER A 347 -5.05 -22.54 4.92
C SER A 347 -3.90 -21.54 4.78
N VAL A 348 -4.25 -20.26 4.55
CA VAL A 348 -3.29 -19.17 4.37
C VAL A 348 -3.37 -18.19 5.54
N LEU A 349 -2.26 -18.01 6.23
CA LEU A 349 -2.08 -16.98 7.24
C LEU A 349 -1.74 -15.64 6.57
N VAL A 350 -2.57 -14.64 6.82
CA VAL A 350 -2.45 -13.28 6.24
C VAL A 350 -2.40 -12.22 7.34
N GLY A 351 -3.12 -12.43 8.46
CA GLY A 351 -3.09 -11.56 9.62
C GLY A 351 -1.69 -11.50 10.25
N TRP A 352 -1.25 -10.30 10.62
CA TRP A 352 0.07 -10.08 11.23
C TRP A 352 -0.03 -10.13 12.76
N THR A 353 0.80 -10.96 13.38
CA THR A 353 1.12 -10.94 14.82
C THR A 353 2.42 -11.70 15.04
N ASP A 354 3.21 -11.29 16.03
CA ASP A 354 4.42 -12.00 16.47
C ASP A 354 4.48 -12.09 18.00
N MET A 355 3.32 -11.95 18.67
CA MET A 355 3.24 -11.87 20.13
C MET A 355 3.14 -13.24 20.81
N HIS A 356 2.68 -14.25 20.07
CA HIS A 356 2.36 -15.57 20.61
C HIS A 356 2.71 -16.67 19.61
N ASP A 357 3.16 -17.80 20.15
CA ASP A 357 3.25 -19.03 19.38
C ASP A 357 1.86 -19.50 18.95
N PHE A 358 1.80 -20.17 17.80
CA PHE A 358 0.60 -20.85 17.33
C PHE A 358 0.86 -22.35 17.21
N SER A 359 -0.16 -23.17 17.46
CA SER A 359 -0.03 -24.63 17.45
C SER A 359 -1.23 -25.31 16.80
N ALA A 360 -0.99 -26.49 16.22
CA ALA A 360 -2.03 -27.37 15.69
C ALA A 360 -1.63 -28.83 15.92
N ARG A 361 -2.63 -29.73 16.01
CA ARG A 361 -2.34 -31.17 16.11
C ARG A 361 -1.69 -31.64 14.80
N PRO A 362 -0.58 -32.40 14.83
CA PRO A 362 0.11 -32.84 13.61
C PRO A 362 -0.78 -33.58 12.61
N ILE A 363 -1.78 -34.32 13.11
CA ILE A 363 -2.75 -35.02 12.28
C ILE A 363 -3.50 -34.08 11.31
N GLN A 364 -3.63 -32.79 11.62
CA GLN A 364 -4.26 -31.82 10.71
C GLN A 364 -3.51 -31.71 9.39
N LEU A 365 -2.17 -31.78 9.41
CA LEU A 365 -1.30 -31.72 8.23
C LEU A 365 -1.04 -33.12 7.64
N ILE A 366 -0.81 -34.13 8.49
CA ILE A 366 -0.62 -35.53 8.03
C ILE A 366 -1.85 -35.99 7.22
N ALA A 367 -3.06 -35.55 7.59
CA ALA A 367 -4.29 -35.83 6.86
C ALA A 367 -4.45 -35.02 5.56
N GLY A 368 -3.41 -34.37 5.04
CA GLY A 368 -3.36 -33.79 3.69
C GLY A 368 -3.62 -32.28 3.60
N ARG A 369 -3.84 -31.57 4.71
CA ARG A 369 -3.97 -30.10 4.64
C ARG A 369 -2.62 -29.43 4.40
N THR A 370 -2.67 -28.29 3.74
CA THR A 370 -1.52 -27.39 3.60
C THR A 370 -1.72 -26.15 4.47
N TRP A 371 -0.73 -25.82 5.29
CA TRP A 371 -0.70 -24.57 6.05
C TRP A 371 0.48 -23.71 5.62
N LYS A 372 0.23 -22.46 5.24
CA LYS A 372 1.25 -21.56 4.71
C LYS A 372 0.94 -20.11 5.04
N GLY A 373 1.94 -19.25 5.00
CA GLY A 373 1.79 -17.81 5.18
C GLY A 373 1.93 -17.04 3.86
N THR A 374 1.56 -15.77 3.90
CA THR A 374 1.86 -14.81 2.84
C THR A 374 2.28 -13.47 3.42
N LEU A 375 3.16 -12.77 2.72
CA LEU A 375 3.47 -11.37 3.01
C LEU A 375 3.26 -10.57 1.73
N PHE A 376 2.54 -9.44 1.84
CA PHE A 376 2.14 -8.63 0.68
C PHE A 376 1.45 -9.45 -0.43
N GLY A 377 0.72 -10.51 -0.04
CA GLY A 377 -0.03 -11.37 -0.95
C GLY A 377 0.84 -12.11 -1.97
N GLY A 378 2.13 -12.29 -1.69
CA GLY A 378 3.08 -12.94 -2.59
C GLY A 378 3.46 -12.12 -3.83
N PHE A 379 3.04 -10.85 -3.91
CA PHE A 379 3.44 -9.98 -5.01
C PHE A 379 4.92 -9.61 -4.89
N LYS A 380 5.68 -9.81 -5.97
CA LYS A 380 6.94 -9.08 -6.18
C LYS A 380 6.59 -7.60 -6.33
N SER A 381 6.85 -6.83 -5.29
CA SER A 381 6.20 -5.55 -5.03
C SER A 381 6.37 -4.53 -6.16
N LYS A 382 7.61 -4.31 -6.61
CA LYS A 382 7.94 -3.33 -7.65
C LYS A 382 7.39 -3.71 -9.03
N ASP A 383 7.18 -5.00 -9.28
CA ASP A 383 6.56 -5.49 -10.52
C ASP A 383 5.03 -5.56 -10.44
N GLY A 384 4.49 -5.90 -9.25
CA GLY A 384 3.08 -6.17 -9.02
C GLY A 384 2.25 -4.92 -8.80
N VAL A 385 2.74 -3.96 -8.00
CA VAL A 385 1.99 -2.74 -7.66
C VAL A 385 1.60 -1.93 -8.89
N PRO A 386 2.48 -1.66 -9.88
CA PRO A 386 2.09 -0.93 -11.08
C PRO A 386 1.00 -1.66 -11.89
N LYS A 387 1.00 -3.00 -11.89
CA LYS A 387 -0.05 -3.79 -12.56
C LYS A 387 -1.40 -3.66 -11.84
N LEU A 388 -1.40 -3.71 -10.51
CA LEU A 388 -2.60 -3.50 -9.71
C LEU A 388 -3.17 -2.08 -9.90
N VAL A 389 -2.31 -1.06 -10.04
CA VAL A 389 -2.75 0.29 -10.40
C VAL A 389 -3.45 0.28 -11.76
N ASN A 390 -2.89 -0.39 -12.76
CA ASN A 390 -3.52 -0.50 -14.08
C ASN A 390 -4.85 -1.26 -14.02
N GLU A 391 -4.96 -2.32 -13.21
CA GLU A 391 -6.21 -3.05 -12.99
C GLU A 391 -7.29 -2.16 -12.33
N TYR A 392 -6.90 -1.33 -11.37
CA TYR A 392 -7.80 -0.33 -10.78
C TYR A 392 -8.27 0.70 -11.82
N LEU A 393 -7.35 1.25 -12.62
CA LEU A 393 -7.71 2.19 -13.70
C LEU A 393 -8.63 1.54 -14.74
N ALA A 394 -8.47 0.23 -14.97
CA ALA A 394 -9.37 -0.58 -15.81
C ALA A 394 -10.67 -1.03 -15.10
N ARG A 395 -10.95 -0.50 -13.90
CA ARG A 395 -12.14 -0.81 -13.07
C ARG A 395 -12.28 -2.29 -12.67
N LYS A 396 -11.18 -3.04 -12.66
CA LYS A 396 -11.16 -4.45 -12.21
C LYS A 396 -11.01 -4.58 -10.69
N LEU A 397 -10.41 -3.59 -10.03
CA LEU A 397 -10.30 -3.53 -8.58
C LEU A 397 -11.23 -2.47 -8.00
N LYS A 398 -11.92 -2.81 -6.90
CA LYS A 398 -12.91 -1.94 -6.23
C LYS A 398 -12.27 -1.10 -5.12
N LEU A 399 -11.20 -0.35 -5.39
CA LEU A 399 -10.46 0.38 -4.34
C LEU A 399 -11.32 1.42 -3.61
N ASP A 400 -12.19 2.11 -4.34
CA ASP A 400 -13.05 3.16 -3.78
C ASP A 400 -13.95 2.62 -2.66
N GLU A 401 -14.39 1.37 -2.80
CA GLU A 401 -15.27 0.70 -1.84
C GLU A 401 -14.58 0.48 -0.49
N PHE A 402 -13.26 0.40 -0.42
CA PHE A 402 -12.55 0.21 0.86
C PHE A 402 -12.47 1.51 1.67
N VAL A 403 -12.55 2.68 1.02
CA VAL A 403 -12.42 3.98 1.67
C VAL A 403 -13.72 4.34 2.36
N THR A 404 -13.76 4.14 3.68
CA THR A 404 -14.93 4.51 4.50
C THR A 404 -14.85 5.94 5.03
N HIS A 405 -13.63 6.45 5.21
CA HIS A 405 -13.38 7.78 5.77
C HIS A 405 -12.21 8.44 5.05
N THR A 406 -12.30 9.76 4.91
CA THR A 406 -11.20 10.60 4.46
C THR A 406 -11.03 11.75 5.43
N MET A 407 -9.80 12.03 5.85
CA MET A 407 -9.47 13.11 6.78
C MET A 407 -8.06 13.65 6.52
N THR A 408 -7.64 14.70 7.23
CA THR A 408 -6.26 15.21 7.11
C THR A 408 -5.32 14.44 8.04
N LEU A 409 -4.01 14.53 7.79
CA LEU A 409 -2.98 13.94 8.68
C LEU A 409 -3.14 14.38 10.14
N ASP A 410 -3.60 15.61 10.39
CA ASP A 410 -3.80 16.15 11.75
C ASP A 410 -4.80 15.32 12.58
N ARG A 411 -5.66 14.55 11.90
CA ARG A 411 -6.69 13.70 12.51
C ARG A 411 -6.29 12.22 12.57
N VAL A 412 -5.00 11.90 12.44
CA VAL A 412 -4.51 10.51 12.48
C VAL A 412 -4.97 9.75 13.73
N ASN A 413 -5.03 10.39 14.89
CA ASN A 413 -5.50 9.74 16.13
C ASN A 413 -7.00 9.43 16.07
N ASP A 414 -7.82 10.25 15.40
CA ASP A 414 -9.24 9.94 15.17
C ASP A 414 -9.39 8.70 14.27
N ALA A 415 -8.53 8.56 13.26
CA ALA A 415 -8.49 7.38 12.40
C ALA A 415 -8.13 6.12 13.19
N VAL A 416 -7.15 6.21 14.09
CA VAL A 416 -6.76 5.14 15.01
C VAL A 416 -7.93 4.73 15.89
N GLU A 417 -8.65 5.70 16.49
CA GLU A 417 -9.80 5.40 17.35
C GLU A 417 -10.98 4.80 16.58
N LEU A 418 -11.25 5.24 15.34
CA LEU A 418 -12.24 4.59 14.48
C LEU A 418 -11.90 3.12 14.22
N MET A 419 -10.63 2.80 13.98
CA MET A 419 -10.18 1.44 13.73
C MET A 419 -10.28 0.56 14.97
N LYS A 420 -9.83 1.05 16.14
CA LYS A 420 -9.93 0.33 17.42
C LYS A 420 -11.36 -0.08 17.76
N HIS A 421 -12.32 0.78 17.44
CA HIS A 421 -13.74 0.53 17.70
C HIS A 421 -14.46 -0.18 16.53
N GLY A 422 -13.73 -0.62 15.49
CA GLY A 422 -14.30 -1.32 14.34
C GLY A 422 -15.27 -0.47 13.50
N LYS A 423 -15.17 0.86 13.57
CA LYS A 423 -16.05 1.83 12.89
C LYS A 423 -15.54 2.27 11.51
N CYS A 424 -14.44 1.68 11.02
CA CYS A 424 -13.92 1.93 9.68
C CYS A 424 -13.36 0.66 9.04
N ILE A 425 -13.24 0.66 7.71
CA ILE A 425 -12.47 -0.35 6.95
C ILE A 425 -11.09 0.20 6.60
N ARG A 426 -11.09 1.29 5.84
CA ARG A 426 -9.92 2.16 5.65
C ARG A 426 -10.30 3.61 5.86
N THR A 427 -9.41 4.29 6.55
CA THR A 427 -9.34 5.74 6.61
C THR A 427 -8.15 6.17 5.78
N VAL A 428 -8.39 7.02 4.78
CA VAL A 428 -7.33 7.65 3.98
C VAL A 428 -7.07 9.04 4.54
N LEU A 429 -5.81 9.31 4.87
CA LEU A 429 -5.33 10.61 5.30
C LEU A 429 -4.80 11.38 4.08
N ASN A 430 -5.35 12.56 3.83
CA ASN A 430 -4.78 13.55 2.95
C ASN A 430 -3.61 14.21 3.68
N VAL A 431 -2.40 13.96 3.19
CA VAL A 431 -1.15 14.40 3.83
C VAL A 431 -0.71 15.73 3.24
N SER A 432 -0.65 15.83 1.92
CA SER A 432 -0.29 17.06 1.22
C SER A 432 -1.10 17.23 -0.06
N ARG A 433 -1.14 18.46 -0.58
CA ARG A 433 -1.81 18.73 -1.86
C ARG A 433 -1.04 18.10 -3.02
N GLN A 434 -1.79 17.46 -3.92
CA GLN A 434 -1.27 16.85 -5.14
C GLN A 434 -0.65 17.89 -6.08
#